data_AF-A0A4R7E653-F1
#
_entry.id   AF-A0A4R7E653-F1
#
_cell.length_a   1.000
_cell.length_b   1.000
_cell.length_c   1.000
_cell.angle_alpha   90.00
_cell.angle_beta   90.00
_cell.angle_gamma   90.00
#
_symmetry.space_group_name_H-M   'P 1'
#
loop_
_entity.id
_entity.type
_entity.pdbx_description
1 polymer ?
#
loop_
_entity_poly.entity_id
_entity_poly.type
_entity_poly.pdbx_seq_one_letter_code
_entity_poly.pdbx_strand_id
1 'polypeptide(L)'
;MEKFYEQFDDLKKMNPDRNPYKFAVKLGELFHYIADYFCRAHNDPELDPGTLWEKTVHIFHEWKLNQVAQNLHPDFFKKELEEKFVYRNKLETFIEKEHQEFLEREYSFKNDLESAFRICVLMTNKLVYEMQLEENYSFAHIFNLRHRLLYQNA
;
A
#
# COMPACT_ATOMS: atom_id res chain seq x y z
N MET A 1 10.72 4.33 5.32
CA MET A 1 9.31 3.95 5.58
C MET A 1 8.56 4.94 6.47
N GLU A 2 9.19 5.66 7.41
CA GLU A 2 8.49 6.64 8.29
C GLU A 2 7.60 7.65 7.53
N LYS A 3 8.16 8.36 6.54
CA LYS A 3 7.42 9.30 5.68
C LYS A 3 6.25 8.66 4.94
N PHE A 4 6.37 7.38 4.57
CA PHE A 4 5.30 6.66 3.88
C PHE A 4 4.11 6.45 4.82
N TYR A 5 4.35 6.08 6.08
CA TYR A 5 3.30 5.92 7.08
C TYR A 5 2.63 7.25 7.42
N GLU A 6 3.39 8.35 7.50
CA GLU A 6 2.82 9.70 7.64
C GLU A 6 1.89 10.06 6.47
N GLN A 7 2.32 9.80 5.23
CA GLN A 7 1.50 10.06 4.04
C GLN A 7 0.23 9.20 4.01
N PHE A 8 0.29 7.96 4.48
CA PHE A 8 -0.88 7.10 4.64
C PHE A 8 -1.87 7.66 5.67
N ASP A 9 -1.36 8.09 6.83
CA ASP A 9 -2.16 8.69 7.90
C ASP A 9 -2.76 10.05 7.52
N ASP A 10 -2.13 10.79 6.60
CA ASP A 10 -2.71 11.98 5.99
C ASP A 10 -3.81 11.61 4.99
N LEU A 11 -3.58 10.57 4.17
CA LEU A 11 -4.51 10.12 3.15
C LEU A 11 -5.85 9.66 3.75
N LYS A 12 -5.82 8.88 4.82
CA LYS A 12 -7.04 8.36 5.46
C LYS A 12 -7.96 9.47 6.00
N LYS A 13 -7.39 10.61 6.40
CA LYS A 13 -8.14 11.76 6.95
C LYS A 13 -8.71 12.67 5.85
N MET A 14 -8.31 12.49 4.60
CA MET A 14 -8.83 13.28 3.49
C MET A 14 -10.20 12.77 3.07
N ASN A 15 -11.13 13.70 2.86
CA ASN A 15 -12.43 13.38 2.25
C ASN A 15 -12.27 13.34 0.71
N PRO A 16 -12.42 12.16 0.08
CA PRO A 16 -12.24 12.01 -1.36
C PRO A 16 -13.33 12.72 -2.17
N ASP A 17 -14.55 12.89 -1.64
CA ASP A 17 -15.64 13.59 -2.34
C ASP A 17 -15.35 15.09 -2.47
N ARG A 18 -14.64 15.67 -1.50
CA ARG A 18 -14.27 17.09 -1.52
C ARG A 18 -13.02 17.38 -2.33
N ASN A 19 -12.05 16.45 -2.34
CA ASN A 19 -10.75 16.65 -3.00
C ASN A 19 -10.30 15.40 -3.79
N PRO A 20 -11.07 14.93 -4.78
CA PRO A 20 -10.84 13.64 -5.43
C PRO A 20 -9.48 13.57 -6.14
N TYR A 21 -9.07 14.64 -6.80
CA TYR A 21 -7.79 14.69 -7.50
C TYR A 21 -6.59 14.59 -6.54
N LYS A 22 -6.60 15.38 -5.46
CA LYS A 22 -5.52 15.37 -4.47
C LYS A 22 -5.44 14.02 -3.75
N PHE A 23 -6.59 13.41 -3.46
CA PHE A 23 -6.67 12.07 -2.92
C PHE A 23 -6.03 11.05 -3.88
N ALA A 24 -6.42 11.07 -5.15
CA ALA A 24 -5.90 10.14 -6.17
C ALA A 24 -4.38 10.28 -6.37
N VAL A 25 -3.85 11.51 -6.40
CA VAL A 25 -2.40 11.74 -6.51
C VAL A 25 -1.66 11.15 -5.32
N LYS A 26 -2.08 11.45 -4.09
CA LYS A 26 -1.44 10.91 -2.88
C LYS A 26 -1.55 9.39 -2.79
N LEU A 27 -2.68 8.82 -3.20
CA LEU A 27 -2.84 7.37 -3.29
C LEU A 27 -1.87 6.77 -4.32
N GLY A 28 -1.70 7.40 -5.48
CA GLY A 28 -0.73 6.99 -6.50
C GLY A 28 0.71 7.05 -6.01
N GLU A 29 1.08 8.11 -5.28
CA GLU A 29 2.41 8.23 -4.66
C GLU A 29 2.67 7.10 -3.65
N LEU A 30 1.69 6.76 -2.81
CA LEU A 30 1.81 5.62 -1.88
C LEU A 30 1.96 4.30 -2.65
N PHE A 31 1.18 4.07 -3.70
CA PHE A 31 1.33 2.87 -4.52
C PHE A 31 2.71 2.78 -5.17
N HIS A 32 3.24 3.89 -5.66
CA HIS A 32 4.58 3.91 -6.22
C HIS A 32 5.63 3.52 -5.18
N TYR A 33 5.63 4.17 -4.01
CA TYR A 33 6.63 3.88 -2.97
C TYR A 33 6.55 2.44 -2.46
N ILE A 34 5.34 1.90 -2.24
CA ILE A 34 5.21 0.53 -1.75
C ILE A 34 5.55 -0.49 -2.84
N ALA A 35 5.27 -0.21 -4.11
CA ALA A 35 5.68 -1.08 -5.21
C ALA A 35 7.21 -1.15 -5.34
N ASP A 36 7.90 0.00 -5.26
CA ASP A 36 9.37 0.05 -5.28
C ASP A 36 9.95 -0.74 -4.09
N TYR A 37 9.36 -0.60 -2.90
CA TYR A 37 9.78 -1.35 -1.71
C TYR A 37 9.65 -2.87 -1.86
N PHE A 38 8.76 -3.35 -2.73
CA PHE A 38 8.57 -4.78 -3.07
C PHE A 38 9.15 -5.16 -4.44
N CYS A 39 10.13 -4.39 -4.94
CA CYS A 39 10.86 -4.69 -6.16
C CYS A 39 12.34 -4.96 -5.85
N ARG A 40 12.92 -5.99 -6.47
CA ARG A 40 14.30 -6.39 -6.20
C ARG A 40 15.32 -5.29 -6.52
N ALA A 41 15.05 -4.49 -7.56
CA ALA A 41 15.91 -3.37 -7.96
C ALA A 41 16.20 -2.37 -6.83
N HIS A 42 15.32 -2.27 -5.84
CA HIS A 42 15.43 -1.35 -4.69
C HIS A 42 15.80 -2.05 -3.38
N ASN A 43 15.99 -3.37 -3.40
CA ASN A 43 16.30 -4.19 -2.23
C ASN A 43 17.61 -4.97 -2.37
N ASP A 44 18.17 -5.03 -3.58
CA ASP A 44 19.45 -5.68 -3.85
C ASP A 44 20.60 -4.66 -3.82
N PRO A 45 21.58 -4.79 -2.91
CA PRO A 45 22.75 -3.90 -2.89
C PRO A 45 23.53 -3.91 -4.21
N GLU A 46 23.49 -4.99 -5.00
CA GLU A 46 24.15 -5.05 -6.31
C GLU A 46 23.44 -4.22 -7.39
N LEU A 47 22.22 -3.77 -7.11
CA LEU A 47 21.38 -2.94 -7.98
C LEU A 47 21.21 -1.51 -7.44
N ASP A 48 21.90 -1.17 -6.34
CA ASP A 48 21.83 0.14 -5.68
C ASP A 48 22.46 1.22 -6.59
N PRO A 49 21.72 2.27 -7.00
CA PRO A 49 22.18 3.24 -8.00
C PRO A 49 23.24 4.24 -7.46
N GLY A 50 24.45 3.77 -7.16
CA GLY A 50 25.59 4.62 -6.81
C GLY A 50 26.29 5.21 -8.03
N THR A 51 26.98 4.35 -8.76
CA THR A 51 27.77 4.61 -9.96
C THR A 51 26.90 4.68 -11.23
N LEU A 52 27.46 5.21 -12.32
CA LEU A 52 26.79 5.23 -13.63
C LEU A 52 26.45 3.83 -14.13
N TRP A 53 27.31 2.85 -13.84
CA TRP A 53 27.09 1.45 -14.20
C TRP A 53 25.91 0.86 -13.43
N GLU A 54 25.88 0.99 -12.10
CA GLU A 54 24.78 0.49 -11.28
C GLU A 54 23.44 1.11 -11.68
N LYS A 55 23.40 2.42 -11.96
CA LYS A 55 22.22 3.09 -12.52
C LYS A 55 21.75 2.47 -13.85
N THR A 56 22.70 2.10 -14.71
CA THR A 56 22.38 1.47 -16.00
C THR A 56 21.82 0.06 -15.80
N VAL A 57 22.40 -0.73 -14.88
CA VAL A 57 21.92 -2.07 -14.53
C VAL A 57 20.52 -1.99 -13.92
N HIS A 58 20.29 -1.04 -13.02
CA HIS A 58 18.98 -0.77 -12.41
C HIS A 58 17.91 -0.46 -13.47
N ILE A 59 18.18 0.50 -14.37
CA ILE A 59 17.27 0.84 -15.48
C ILE A 59 17.00 -0.38 -16.37
N PHE A 60 18.01 -1.19 -16.65
CA PHE A 60 17.85 -2.38 -17.49
C PHE A 60 17.03 -3.48 -16.79
N HIS A 61 17.15 -3.61 -15.48
CA HIS A 61 16.31 -4.49 -14.67
C HIS A 61 14.84 -4.06 -14.76
N GLU A 62 14.54 -2.78 -14.51
CA GLU A 62 13.17 -2.24 -14.58
C GLU A 62 12.59 -2.36 -16.00
N TRP A 63 13.40 -2.13 -17.03
CA TRP A 63 12.98 -2.33 -18.42
C TRP A 63 12.58 -3.79 -18.70
N LYS A 64 13.37 -4.76 -18.23
CA LYS A 64 13.04 -6.19 -18.34
C LYS A 64 11.78 -6.56 -17.54
N LEU A 65 11.64 -6.04 -16.33
CA LEU A 65 10.47 -6.23 -15.49
C LEU A 65 9.20 -5.75 -16.23
N ASN A 66 9.25 -4.58 -16.86
CA ASN A 66 8.15 -4.07 -17.68
C ASN A 66 7.83 -4.96 -18.88
N GLN A 67 8.84 -5.52 -19.57
CA GLN A 67 8.60 -6.49 -20.65
C GLN A 67 7.90 -7.75 -20.12
N VAL A 68 8.28 -8.26 -18.95
CA VAL A 68 7.59 -9.40 -18.33
C VAL A 68 6.14 -9.04 -17.98
N ALA A 69 5.91 -7.86 -17.38
CA ALA A 69 4.58 -7.38 -17.01
C ALA A 69 3.62 -7.31 -18.21
N GLN A 70 4.11 -6.82 -19.36
CA GLN A 70 3.32 -6.73 -20.60
C GLN A 70 2.91 -8.09 -21.17
N ASN A 71 3.63 -9.16 -20.83
CA ASN A 71 3.39 -10.52 -21.31
C ASN A 71 2.70 -11.42 -20.27
N LEU A 72 2.22 -10.86 -19.16
CA LEU A 72 1.49 -11.62 -18.15
C LEU A 72 0.13 -12.09 -18.67
N HIS A 73 -0.26 -13.28 -18.24
CA HIS A 73 -1.62 -13.78 -18.48
C HIS A 73 -2.64 -12.88 -17.75
N PRO A 74 -3.83 -12.60 -18.31
CA PRO A 74 -4.86 -11.78 -17.64
C PRO A 74 -5.26 -12.27 -16.24
N ASP A 75 -5.11 -13.57 -15.99
CA ASP A 75 -5.45 -14.20 -14.71
C ASP A 75 -4.31 -14.18 -13.69
N PHE A 76 -3.13 -13.65 -14.03
CA PHE A 76 -1.96 -13.65 -13.16
C PHE A 76 -2.26 -13.06 -11.77
N PHE A 77 -3.11 -12.03 -11.72
CA PHE A 77 -3.50 -11.33 -10.50
C PHE A 77 -4.78 -11.88 -9.86
N LYS A 78 -5.43 -12.91 -10.41
CA LYS A 78 -6.73 -13.44 -9.94
C LYS A 78 -6.63 -14.43 -8.76
N LYS A 79 -5.50 -14.47 -8.05
CA LYS A 79 -5.37 -15.33 -6.86
C LYS A 79 -6.27 -14.80 -5.73
N GLU A 80 -6.78 -15.71 -4.90
CA GLU A 80 -7.50 -15.34 -3.68
C GLU A 80 -6.54 -14.59 -2.74
N LEU A 81 -6.87 -13.33 -2.46
CA LEU A 81 -6.14 -12.52 -1.49
C LEU A 81 -6.73 -12.79 -0.11
N GLU A 82 -5.87 -13.11 0.87
CA GLU A 82 -6.33 -13.40 2.23
C GLU A 82 -6.70 -12.10 2.96
N GLU A 83 -7.99 -11.75 2.94
CA GLU A 83 -8.47 -10.46 3.44
C GLU A 83 -8.42 -10.35 4.98
N LYS A 84 -8.60 -11.46 5.70
CA LYS A 84 -8.89 -11.43 7.15
C LYS A 84 -7.72 -10.98 8.03
N PHE A 85 -6.47 -11.26 7.62
CA PHE A 85 -5.27 -10.98 8.42
C PHE A 85 -4.96 -9.47 8.49
N VAL A 86 -5.26 -8.74 7.41
CA VAL A 86 -4.91 -7.33 7.24
C VAL A 86 -5.64 -6.42 8.22
N TYR A 87 -6.91 -6.71 8.54
CA TYR A 87 -7.76 -5.81 9.33
C TYR A 87 -7.35 -5.70 10.80
N ARG A 88 -6.67 -6.72 11.36
CA ARG A 88 -6.32 -6.78 12.79
C ARG A 88 -4.97 -6.15 13.12
N ASN A 89 -4.07 -6.09 12.14
CA ASN A 89 -2.70 -5.63 12.36
C ASN A 89 -2.55 -4.13 12.08
N LYS A 90 -1.51 -3.53 12.65
CA LYS A 90 -1.05 -2.20 12.22
C LYS A 90 -0.49 -2.31 10.81
N LEU A 91 -0.61 -1.23 10.03
CA LEU A 91 -0.12 -1.14 8.66
C LEU A 91 1.36 -1.56 8.55
N GLU A 92 2.20 -0.97 9.39
CA GLU A 92 3.63 -1.27 9.48
C GLU A 92 3.89 -2.75 9.74
N THR A 93 3.21 -3.35 10.71
CA THR A 93 3.44 -4.75 11.11
C THR A 93 3.20 -5.73 9.96
N PHE A 94 2.17 -5.53 9.14
CA PHE A 94 1.94 -6.45 8.02
C PHE A 94 2.82 -6.13 6.81
N ILE A 95 3.16 -4.86 6.55
CA ILE A 95 4.08 -4.49 5.48
C ILE A 95 5.45 -5.12 5.73
N GLU A 96 5.98 -5.00 6.95
CA GLU A 96 7.27 -5.60 7.31
C GLU A 96 7.22 -7.13 7.19
N LYS A 97 6.14 -7.77 7.63
CA LYS A 97 5.97 -9.21 7.49
C LYS A 97 5.99 -9.64 6.01
N GLU A 98 5.17 -9.01 5.17
CA GLU A 98 5.11 -9.34 3.74
C GLU A 98 6.44 -9.03 3.04
N HIS A 99 7.16 -7.99 3.47
CA HIS A 99 8.48 -7.65 2.93
C HIS A 99 9.54 -8.69 3.26
N GLN A 100 9.58 -9.18 4.51
CA GLN A 100 10.46 -10.29 4.88
C GLN A 100 10.16 -11.54 4.06
N GLU A 101 8.88 -11.90 3.91
CA GLU A 101 8.48 -13.03 3.05
C GLU A 101 8.88 -12.82 1.58
N PHE A 102 8.83 -11.58 1.08
CA PHE A 102 9.30 -11.23 -0.25
C PHE A 102 10.82 -11.45 -0.40
N LEU A 103 11.62 -11.00 0.57
CA LEU A 103 13.08 -11.17 0.56
C LEU A 103 13.52 -12.63 0.66
N GLU A 104 12.75 -13.48 1.33
CA GLU A 104 13.03 -14.92 1.49
C GLU A 104 12.65 -15.77 0.26
N ARG A 105 11.78 -15.26 -0.62
CA ARG A 105 11.35 -15.98 -1.82
C ARG A 105 12.46 -16.04 -2.86
N GLU A 106 12.42 -17.08 -3.69
CA GLU A 106 13.31 -17.17 -4.85
C GLU A 106 13.08 -15.98 -5.79
N TYR A 107 14.17 -15.37 -6.25
CA TYR A 107 14.10 -14.22 -7.13
C TYR A 107 13.49 -14.58 -8.49
N SER A 108 12.45 -13.84 -8.88
CA SER A 108 11.96 -13.81 -10.26
C SER A 108 11.17 -12.52 -10.51
N PHE A 109 11.17 -12.04 -11.76
CA PHE A 109 10.32 -10.91 -12.15
C PHE A 109 8.82 -11.14 -11.86
N LYS A 110 8.37 -12.40 -11.89
CA LYS A 110 6.99 -12.73 -11.52
C LYS A 110 6.73 -12.51 -10.03
N ASN A 111 7.70 -12.83 -9.16
CA ASN A 111 7.57 -12.63 -7.73
C ASN A 111 7.62 -11.15 -7.34
N ASP A 112 8.41 -10.33 -8.04
CA ASP A 112 8.38 -8.86 -7.91
C ASP A 112 6.99 -8.33 -8.24
N LEU A 113 6.44 -8.70 -9.41
CA LEU A 113 5.12 -8.24 -9.85
C LEU A 113 3.99 -8.75 -8.94
N GLU A 114 4.05 -10.01 -8.51
CA GLU A 114 3.05 -10.59 -7.61
C GLU A 114 3.09 -9.91 -6.23
N SER A 115 4.28 -9.69 -5.67
CA SER A 115 4.45 -9.07 -4.36
C SER A 115 4.04 -7.60 -4.37
N ALA A 116 4.49 -6.84 -5.37
CA ALA A 116 4.11 -5.43 -5.54
C ALA A 116 2.59 -5.27 -5.75
N PHE A 117 1.96 -6.13 -6.55
CA PHE A 117 0.50 -6.11 -6.72
C PHE A 117 -0.23 -6.47 -5.43
N ARG A 118 0.17 -7.57 -4.79
CA ARG A 118 -0.44 -8.07 -3.54
C ARG A 118 -0.41 -6.99 -2.47
N ILE A 119 0.74 -6.35 -2.23
CA ILE A 119 0.84 -5.34 -1.18
C ILE A 119 -0.02 -4.10 -1.48
N CYS A 120 -0.13 -3.69 -2.75
CA CYS A 120 -1.03 -2.59 -3.14
C CYS A 120 -2.48 -2.91 -2.79
N VAL A 121 -2.94 -4.14 -3.03
CA VAL A 121 -4.31 -4.54 -2.67
C VAL A 121 -4.50 -4.60 -1.15
N LEU A 122 -3.57 -5.22 -0.42
CA LEU A 122 -3.66 -5.30 1.04
C LEU A 122 -3.66 -3.89 1.68
N MET A 123 -2.80 -2.99 1.21
CA MET A 123 -2.78 -1.59 1.63
C MET A 123 -4.10 -0.88 1.31
N THR A 124 -4.67 -1.10 0.13
CA THR A 124 -5.97 -0.52 -0.26
C THR A 124 -7.08 -0.99 0.66
N ASN A 125 -7.16 -2.30 0.93
CA ASN A 125 -8.15 -2.86 1.84
C ASN A 125 -8.02 -2.29 3.25
N LYS A 126 -6.77 -2.11 3.72
CA LYS A 126 -6.48 -1.47 5.00
C LYS A 126 -6.94 -0.02 5.03
N LEU A 127 -6.65 0.76 3.99
CA LEU A 127 -7.06 2.16 3.88
C LEU A 127 -8.57 2.30 3.91
N VAL A 128 -9.29 1.52 3.11
CA VAL A 128 -10.76 1.51 3.08
C VAL A 128 -11.33 1.18 4.46
N TYR A 129 -10.80 0.14 5.11
CA TYR A 129 -11.24 -0.25 6.44
C TYR A 129 -11.02 0.87 7.48
N GLU A 130 -9.85 1.52 7.49
CA GLU A 130 -9.57 2.59 8.45
C GLU A 130 -10.41 3.84 8.21
N MET A 131 -10.64 4.21 6.95
CA MET A 131 -11.56 5.31 6.59
C MET A 131 -12.99 5.01 7.05
N GLN A 132 -13.48 3.78 6.83
CA GLN A 132 -14.82 3.37 7.27
C GLN A 132 -14.94 3.26 8.79
N LEU A 133 -13.90 2.79 9.50
CA LEU A 133 -13.88 2.80 10.96
C LEU A 133 -13.98 4.23 11.49
N GLU A 134 -13.21 5.17 10.94
CA GLU A 134 -13.28 6.58 11.35
C GLU A 134 -14.68 7.16 11.13
N GLU A 135 -15.32 6.86 10.00
CA GLU A 135 -16.72 7.25 9.75
C GLU A 135 -17.68 6.64 10.78
N ASN A 136 -17.59 5.33 11.04
CA ASN A 136 -18.46 4.63 11.97
C ASN A 136 -18.27 5.10 13.42
N TYR A 137 -17.03 5.33 13.86
CA TYR A 137 -16.73 5.90 15.18
C TYR A 137 -17.15 7.37 15.26
N SER A 138 -16.99 8.16 14.20
CA SER A 138 -17.45 9.54 14.17
C SER A 138 -18.98 9.63 14.29
N PHE A 139 -19.71 8.73 13.61
CA PHE A 139 -21.15 8.63 13.71
C PHE A 139 -21.59 8.23 15.13
N ALA A 140 -20.98 7.18 15.69
CA ALA A 140 -21.26 6.74 17.05
C ALA A 140 -20.92 7.82 18.10
N HIS A 141 -19.85 8.58 17.90
CA HIS A 141 -19.46 9.68 18.79
C HIS A 141 -20.45 10.85 18.71
N ILE A 142 -20.83 11.29 17.50
CA ILE A 142 -21.82 12.34 17.27
C ILE A 142 -23.19 11.94 17.83
N PHE A 143 -23.60 10.69 17.59
CA PHE A 143 -24.83 10.14 18.14
C PHE A 143 -24.82 10.18 19.68
N ASN A 144 -23.76 9.66 20.31
CA ASN A 144 -23.62 9.65 21.76
C ASN A 144 -23.54 11.06 22.37
N LEU A 145 -22.87 12.02 21.72
CA LEU A 145 -22.81 13.42 22.13
C LEU A 145 -24.18 14.10 22.08
N ARG A 146 -24.91 13.93 20.96
CA ARG A 146 -26.28 14.45 20.83
C ARG A 146 -27.20 13.85 21.87
N HIS A 147 -27.07 12.56 22.14
CA HIS A 147 -27.91 11.87 23.11
C HIS A 147 -27.64 12.36 24.54
N ARG A 148 -26.37 12.56 24.92
CA ARG A 148 -26.01 13.16 26.23
C ARG A 148 -26.52 14.59 26.36
N LEU A 149 -26.38 15.43 25.33
CA LEU A 149 -26.86 16.81 25.35
C LEU A 149 -28.38 16.92 25.46
N LEU A 150 -29.12 15.98 24.87
CA LEU A 150 -30.59 15.91 24.98
C LEU A 150 -31.05 15.52 26.39
N TYR A 151 -30.34 14.62 27.08
CA TYR A 151 -30.72 14.15 28.42
C TYR A 151 -30.09 14.91 29.59
N GLN A 152 -29.11 15.77 29.34
CA GLN A 152 -28.58 16.68 30.35
C GLN A 152 -29.32 18.03 30.41
N ASN A 153 -30.16 18.33 29.41
CA ASN A 153 -30.98 19.54 29.32
C ASN A 153 -32.50 19.27 29.39
N ALA A 154 -32.89 18.05 29.80
CA ALA A 154 -34.26 17.64 30.08
C ALA A 154 -34.42 17.37 31.58
#